data_AF-A0A931BQJ8-F1
#
_entry.id   AF-A0A931BQJ8-F1
#
_cell.length_a   1.000
_cell.length_b   1.000
_cell.length_c   1.000
_cell.angle_alpha   90.00
_cell.angle_beta   90.00
_cell.angle_gamma   90.00
#
_symmetry.space_group_name_H-M   'P 1'
#
loop_
_entity.id
_entity.type
_entity.pdbx_description
1 polymer ?
#
loop_
_entity_poly.entity_id
_entity_poly.type
_entity_poly.pdbx_seq_one_letter_code
_entity_poly.pdbx_strand_id
1 'polypeptide(L)'
;MAEFYYSSSVTVNTDNYTFSNTAADSYYEISSSAYLQVSGKNSHVFVAEQKGAIIYNAGTVQAGGVGGTAIWFKYANSIWTGTYKPQLLINGASARVFSFNGWCVDTGFTNDPSDDAGDGGSGIEVRNVGEINSYVGTAIRGWIGQDTVKNTGTIVGSIQLNGGNDTVDNSATITGAVSLGSGNDRLMNTGTITGAV
;
A
#
# COMPACT_ATOMS: atom_id res chain seq x y z
N MET A 1 -9.06 14.85 18.79
CA MET A 1 -8.37 13.55 18.65
C MET A 1 -9.35 12.47 19.03
N ALA A 2 -9.75 11.61 18.09
CA ALA A 2 -10.40 10.36 18.47
C ALA A 2 -9.27 9.36 18.80
N GLU A 3 -8.93 9.25 20.08
CA GLU A 3 -8.06 8.17 20.56
C GLU A 3 -8.88 6.88 20.60
N PHE A 4 -8.60 5.96 19.70
CA PHE A 4 -9.15 4.61 19.75
C PHE A 4 -8.35 3.80 20.79
N TYR A 5 -8.81 3.79 22.03
CA TYR A 5 -8.26 2.91 23.07
C TYR A 5 -8.77 1.47 22.87
N TYR A 6 -7.83 0.54 22.63
CA TYR A 6 -7.96 -0.90 22.86
C TYR A 6 -9.20 -1.60 22.28
N SER A 7 -9.37 -1.59 20.95
CA SER A 7 -10.19 -2.61 20.29
C SER A 7 -9.29 -3.63 19.59
N SER A 8 -9.45 -4.92 19.90
CA SER A 8 -8.79 -6.03 19.18
C SER A 8 -9.22 -6.14 17.71
N SER A 9 -10.30 -5.46 17.34
CA SER A 9 -10.77 -5.37 15.96
C SER A 9 -11.59 -4.10 15.73
N VAL A 10 -11.31 -3.38 14.65
CA VAL A 10 -12.17 -2.32 14.13
C VAL A 10 -12.76 -2.81 12.82
N THR A 11 -14.07 -3.02 12.78
CA THR A 11 -14.80 -3.33 11.55
C THR A 11 -15.68 -2.14 11.20
N VAL A 12 -15.48 -1.57 10.02
CA VAL A 12 -16.26 -0.43 9.56
C VAL A 12 -17.17 -0.89 8.42
N ASN A 13 -18.48 -0.85 8.67
CA ASN A 13 -19.53 -1.22 7.70
C ASN A 13 -19.92 0.00 6.85
N THR A 14 -18.94 0.70 6.29
CA THR A 14 -19.15 1.86 5.39
C THR A 14 -18.42 1.63 4.07
N ASP A 15 -18.78 2.41 3.07
CA ASP A 15 -18.14 2.37 1.75
C ASP A 15 -16.70 2.85 1.77
N ASN A 16 -16.22 3.60 2.76
CA ASN A 16 -14.80 3.89 2.93
C ASN A 16 -14.55 4.15 4.41
N TYR A 17 -13.36 3.80 4.90
CA TYR A 17 -12.89 4.28 6.18
C TYR A 17 -11.67 5.15 5.98
N THR A 18 -11.83 6.44 6.29
CA THR A 18 -10.81 7.46 6.05
C THR A 18 -10.13 7.83 7.36
N PHE A 19 -8.81 7.64 7.41
CA PHE A 19 -7.97 8.26 8.42
C PHE A 19 -7.37 9.53 7.82
N SER A 20 -7.78 10.70 8.31
CA SER A 20 -7.12 11.97 7.99
C SER A 20 -6.23 12.39 9.14
N ASN A 21 -4.93 12.51 8.88
CA ASN A 21 -4.01 13.14 9.80
C ASN A 21 -3.26 14.25 9.05
N THR A 22 -3.50 15.49 9.48
CA THR A 22 -2.94 16.69 8.86
C THR A 22 -1.71 17.21 9.59
N ALA A 23 -1.35 16.57 10.71
CA ALA A 23 -0.16 16.93 11.49
C ALA A 23 1.11 16.33 10.86
N ALA A 24 2.18 17.11 10.89
CA ALA A 24 3.49 16.69 10.44
C ALA A 24 3.98 15.43 11.19
N ASP A 25 4.67 14.53 10.47
CA ASP A 25 5.43 13.41 11.04
C ASP A 25 4.58 12.47 11.93
N SER A 26 3.29 12.37 11.61
CA SER A 26 2.36 11.47 12.31
C SER A 26 2.29 10.10 11.66
N TYR A 27 2.19 9.06 12.49
CA TYR A 27 2.07 7.67 12.06
C TYR A 27 0.72 7.08 12.50
N TYR A 28 0.24 6.13 11.71
CA TYR A 28 -0.87 5.26 12.09
C TYR A 28 -0.30 3.89 12.48
N GLU A 29 -0.57 3.45 13.70
CA GLU A 29 -0.11 2.16 14.20
C GLU A 29 -1.26 1.15 14.32
N ILE A 30 -1.09 -0.02 13.71
CA ILE A 30 -1.94 -1.18 13.87
C ILE A 30 -1.16 -2.20 14.69
N SER A 31 -1.64 -2.46 15.91
CA SER A 31 -0.99 -3.38 16.84
C SER A 31 -1.00 -4.83 16.33
N SER A 32 -0.14 -5.67 16.90
CA SER A 32 0.12 -7.04 16.43
C SER A 32 -1.09 -7.98 16.47
N SER A 33 -2.08 -7.68 17.30
CA SER A 33 -3.32 -8.46 17.42
C SER A 33 -4.51 -7.80 16.75
N ALA A 34 -4.36 -6.57 16.21
CA ALA A 34 -5.47 -5.81 15.67
C ALA A 34 -5.88 -6.34 14.29
N TYR A 35 -7.19 -6.46 14.10
CA TYR A 35 -7.81 -6.80 12.83
C TYR A 35 -8.65 -5.61 12.35
N LEU A 36 -8.22 -4.99 11.25
CA LEU A 36 -8.86 -3.83 10.64
C LEU A 36 -9.48 -4.24 9.29
N GLN A 37 -10.81 -4.32 9.25
CA GLN A 37 -11.55 -4.77 8.06
C GLN A 37 -12.55 -3.71 7.60
N VAL A 38 -12.56 -3.42 6.29
CA VAL A 38 -13.73 -2.85 5.61
C VAL A 38 -14.50 -4.02 5.01
N SER A 39 -15.76 -4.21 5.42
CA SER A 39 -16.59 -5.36 5.00
C SER A 39 -17.30 -5.13 3.64
N GLY A 40 -17.40 -3.88 3.19
CA GLY A 40 -17.94 -3.47 1.88
C GLY A 40 -16.95 -3.55 0.70
N LYS A 41 -17.32 -3.02 -0.47
CA LYS A 41 -16.56 -3.09 -1.75
C LYS A 41 -15.18 -2.38 -1.78
N ASN A 42 -14.75 -1.74 -0.70
CA ASN A 42 -13.89 -0.56 -0.82
C ASN A 42 -12.75 -0.53 0.21
N SER A 43 -12.05 0.61 0.25
CA SER A 43 -10.66 0.73 0.69
C SER A 43 -10.49 1.31 2.10
N HIS A 44 -9.39 0.95 2.78
CA HIS A 44 -8.88 1.79 3.88
C HIS A 44 -8.13 2.95 3.25
N VAL A 45 -8.67 4.17 3.39
CA VAL A 45 -8.11 5.37 2.77
C VAL A 45 -7.33 6.14 3.83
N PHE A 46 -6.03 6.31 3.59
CA PHE A 46 -5.14 7.08 4.44
C PHE A 46 -4.79 8.36 3.71
N VAL A 47 -5.32 9.50 4.18
CA VAL A 47 -5.10 10.80 3.54
C VAL A 47 -3.85 11.45 4.12
N ALA A 48 -2.85 11.72 3.27
CA ALA A 48 -1.63 12.43 3.63
C ALA A 48 -1.65 13.85 3.01
N GLU A 49 -1.73 14.90 3.83
CA GLU A 49 -1.97 16.25 3.29
C GLU A 49 -0.68 17.03 2.97
N GLN A 50 0.47 16.78 3.62
CA GLN A 50 1.72 17.52 3.32
C GLN A 50 3.05 16.79 3.62
N LYS A 51 3.04 15.75 4.46
CA LYS A 51 4.20 14.89 4.79
C LYS A 51 3.68 13.46 4.77
N GLY A 52 4.32 12.55 4.04
CA GLY A 52 3.78 11.22 3.75
C GLY A 52 3.20 10.50 4.96
N ALA A 53 2.13 9.72 4.75
CA ALA A 53 1.55 8.92 5.82
C ALA A 53 2.39 7.65 6.05
N ILE A 54 2.75 7.39 7.30
CA ILE A 54 3.42 6.15 7.69
C ILE A 54 2.40 5.22 8.34
N ILE A 55 2.22 4.03 7.80
CA ILE A 55 1.40 2.97 8.38
C ILE A 55 2.35 1.89 8.91
N TYR A 56 2.29 1.66 10.22
CA TYR A 56 2.93 0.50 10.84
C TYR A 56 1.88 -0.60 11.01
N ASN A 57 2.00 -1.68 10.25
CA ASN A 57 1.11 -2.83 10.33
C ASN A 57 1.82 -4.02 10.98
N ALA A 58 1.39 -4.39 12.19
CA ALA A 58 1.75 -5.63 12.83
C ALA A 58 0.60 -6.66 12.86
N GLY A 59 -0.62 -6.25 12.45
CA GLY A 59 -1.84 -7.05 12.47
C GLY A 59 -2.35 -7.37 11.06
N THR A 60 -3.67 -7.49 10.88
CA THR A 60 -4.28 -7.75 9.56
C THR A 60 -5.09 -6.54 9.08
N VAL A 61 -4.83 -6.12 7.85
CA VAL A 61 -5.63 -5.13 7.11
C VAL A 61 -6.29 -5.83 5.93
N GLN A 62 -7.62 -5.73 5.84
CA GLN A 62 -8.39 -6.43 4.82
C GLN A 62 -9.42 -5.53 4.13
N ALA A 63 -9.46 -5.59 2.79
CA ALA A 63 -10.60 -5.15 1.98
C ALA A 63 -11.54 -6.33 1.72
N GLY A 64 -12.82 -6.17 2.05
CA GLY A 64 -13.80 -7.26 2.09
C GLY A 64 -14.50 -7.58 0.76
N GLY A 65 -14.55 -6.64 -0.18
CA GLY A 65 -15.32 -6.80 -1.43
C GLY A 65 -14.50 -6.82 -2.73
N VAL A 66 -15.18 -7.11 -3.83
CA VAL A 66 -14.56 -7.17 -5.16
C VAL A 66 -14.19 -5.77 -5.64
N GLY A 67 -12.92 -5.54 -6.00
CA GLY A 67 -12.39 -4.25 -6.45
C GLY A 67 -11.78 -3.36 -5.37
N GLY A 68 -11.85 -3.75 -4.08
CA GLY A 68 -11.40 -2.91 -2.98
C GLY A 68 -9.89 -2.90 -2.77
N THR A 69 -9.31 -1.73 -2.49
CA THR A 69 -7.89 -1.60 -2.15
C THR A 69 -7.70 -1.74 -0.64
N ALA A 70 -6.90 -2.70 -0.17
CA ALA A 70 -6.70 -2.86 1.27
C ALA A 70 -6.09 -1.61 1.93
N ILE A 71 -5.12 -0.96 1.28
CA ILE A 71 -4.53 0.31 1.72
C ILE A 71 -4.42 1.25 0.54
N TRP A 72 -5.14 2.37 0.59
CA TRP A 72 -5.05 3.43 -0.40
C TRP A 72 -4.49 4.69 0.23
N PHE A 73 -3.29 5.10 -0.19
CA PHE A 73 -2.79 6.43 0.17
C PHE A 73 -3.39 7.46 -0.78
N LYS A 74 -4.12 8.43 -0.22
CA LYS A 74 -4.73 9.53 -0.98
C LYS A 74 -4.00 10.83 -0.65
N TYR A 75 -3.64 11.59 -1.68
CA TYR A 75 -3.09 12.93 -1.54
C TYR A 75 -4.22 13.96 -1.73
N ALA A 76 -4.35 14.90 -0.79
CA ALA A 76 -5.43 15.90 -0.85
C ALA A 76 -5.16 17.05 -1.84
N ASN A 77 -3.89 17.25 -2.24
CA ASN A 77 -3.46 18.31 -3.15
C ASN A 77 -2.76 17.69 -4.35
N SER A 78 -3.15 18.10 -5.56
CA SER A 78 -2.74 17.56 -6.87
C SER A 78 -1.26 17.72 -7.22
N ILE A 79 -0.45 18.34 -6.35
CA ILE A 79 0.99 18.43 -6.50
C ILE A 79 1.61 18.21 -5.12
N TRP A 80 2.19 17.04 -4.90
CA TRP A 80 2.96 16.81 -3.70
C TRP A 80 4.30 17.53 -3.80
N THR A 81 4.55 18.44 -2.87
CA THR A 81 5.81 19.19 -2.73
C THR A 81 6.58 18.80 -1.46
N GLY A 82 6.12 17.75 -0.77
CA GLY A 82 6.74 17.26 0.46
C GLY A 82 8.10 16.61 0.22
N THR A 83 8.81 16.31 1.31
CA THR A 83 10.09 15.59 1.27
C THR A 83 9.93 14.10 1.61
N TYR A 84 8.85 13.73 2.31
CA TYR A 84 8.59 12.38 2.80
C TYR A 84 7.49 11.64 2.02
N LYS A 85 7.87 10.54 1.36
CA LYS A 85 6.94 9.63 0.67
C LYS A 85 6.04 8.92 1.68
N PRO A 86 4.80 8.53 1.33
CA PRO A 86 4.04 7.61 2.15
C PRO A 86 4.80 6.29 2.31
N GLN A 87 4.66 5.71 3.49
CA GLN A 87 5.34 4.48 3.84
C GLN A 87 4.35 3.47 4.41
N LEU A 88 4.42 2.24 3.92
CA LEU A 88 3.78 1.08 4.52
C LEU A 88 4.87 0.16 5.10
N LEU A 89 4.86 -0.01 6.41
CA LEU A 89 5.79 -0.88 7.13
C LEU A 89 5.01 -2.07 7.69
N ILE A 90 5.16 -3.24 7.07
CA ILE A 90 4.60 -4.51 7.57
C ILE A 90 5.73 -5.21 8.33
N ASN A 91 5.70 -5.14 9.66
CA ASN A 91 6.87 -5.49 10.49
C ASN A 91 6.73 -6.82 11.26
N GLY A 92 5.58 -7.51 11.13
CA GLY A 92 5.36 -8.81 11.76
C GLY A 92 5.28 -9.92 10.72
N ALA A 93 5.89 -11.08 11.00
CA ALA A 93 5.73 -12.26 10.15
C ALA A 93 4.26 -12.72 10.01
N SER A 94 3.44 -12.44 11.03
CA SER A 94 2.00 -12.69 11.02
C SER A 94 1.17 -11.50 10.52
N ALA A 95 1.80 -10.37 10.22
CA ALA A 95 1.10 -9.19 9.73
C ALA A 95 0.70 -9.41 8.27
N ARG A 96 -0.54 -9.03 7.94
CA ARG A 96 -1.12 -9.28 6.61
C ARG A 96 -1.76 -8.01 6.07
N VAL A 97 -1.56 -7.75 4.78
CA VAL A 97 -2.38 -6.82 3.99
C VAL A 97 -3.03 -7.64 2.88
N PHE A 98 -4.36 -7.64 2.84
CA PHE A 98 -5.10 -8.64 2.09
C PHE A 98 -6.25 -8.01 1.29
N SER A 99 -6.34 -8.36 0.00
CA SER A 99 -7.48 -8.02 -0.86
C SER A 99 -7.91 -9.22 -1.71
N PHE A 100 -9.23 -9.44 -1.82
CA PHE A 100 -9.79 -10.56 -2.59
C PHE A 100 -9.84 -10.33 -4.10
N ASN A 101 -9.99 -9.09 -4.56
CA ASN A 101 -10.19 -8.80 -5.99
C ASN A 101 -9.84 -7.33 -6.34
N GLY A 102 -8.85 -6.78 -5.65
CA GLY A 102 -8.36 -5.41 -5.83
C GLY A 102 -6.91 -5.32 -5.39
N TRP A 103 -6.41 -4.10 -5.26
CA TRP A 103 -5.01 -3.89 -4.87
C TRP A 103 -4.83 -4.09 -3.37
N CYS A 104 -3.67 -4.56 -2.94
CA CYS A 104 -3.37 -4.50 -1.50
C CYS A 104 -2.87 -3.12 -1.11
N VAL A 105 -2.03 -2.53 -1.95
CA VAL A 105 -1.46 -1.20 -1.76
C VAL A 105 -1.60 -0.42 -3.06
N ASP A 106 -2.17 0.77 -3.00
CA ASP A 106 -2.32 1.68 -4.13
C ASP A 106 -2.13 3.14 -3.71
N THR A 107 -1.63 3.97 -4.63
CA THR A 107 -1.43 5.41 -4.44
C THR A 107 -1.99 6.23 -5.59
N GLY A 108 -3.28 6.07 -5.87
CA GLY A 108 -3.98 6.90 -6.85
C GLY A 108 -4.21 8.34 -6.38
N PHE A 109 -4.20 9.28 -7.34
CA PHE A 109 -4.48 10.70 -7.14
C PHE A 109 -5.94 11.10 -7.34
N THR A 110 -6.75 10.25 -7.96
CA THR A 110 -8.16 10.56 -8.25
C THR A 110 -9.10 9.61 -7.51
N ASN A 111 -10.38 9.98 -7.37
CA ASN A 111 -11.41 9.09 -6.83
C ASN A 111 -11.76 7.94 -7.79
N ASP A 112 -10.89 7.64 -8.76
CA ASP A 112 -11.13 6.72 -9.86
C ASP A 112 -9.95 5.73 -10.01
N PRO A 113 -10.15 4.44 -9.74
CA PRO A 113 -9.14 3.40 -9.98
C PRO A 113 -8.71 3.24 -11.45
N SER A 114 -9.38 3.91 -12.40
CA SER A 114 -9.13 3.79 -13.84
C SER A 114 -8.28 4.90 -14.48
N ASP A 115 -7.87 5.92 -13.73
CA ASP A 115 -7.25 7.11 -14.32
C ASP A 115 -5.72 7.01 -14.42
N ASP A 116 -5.24 6.21 -15.38
CA ASP A 116 -3.83 5.85 -15.67
C ASP A 116 -2.90 7.03 -16.08
N ALA A 117 -3.34 8.29 -16.00
CA ALA A 117 -2.70 9.39 -16.72
C ALA A 117 -2.37 10.62 -15.85
N GLY A 118 -1.12 10.72 -15.39
CA GLY A 118 -0.40 12.01 -15.43
C GLY A 118 -0.26 12.82 -14.14
N ASP A 119 -0.81 12.40 -13.01
CA ASP A 119 -0.70 13.18 -11.77
C ASP A 119 0.60 12.84 -11.03
N GLY A 120 1.51 13.82 -10.98
CA GLY A 120 2.89 13.70 -10.48
C GLY A 120 2.99 13.22 -9.03
N GLY A 121 3.07 11.91 -8.87
CA GLY A 121 3.13 11.28 -7.56
C GLY A 121 4.51 11.30 -6.91
N SER A 122 4.47 11.23 -5.58
CA SER A 122 5.64 11.22 -4.70
C SER A 122 6.41 9.90 -4.71
N GLY A 123 5.81 8.88 -5.33
CA GLY A 123 6.11 7.48 -5.13
C GLY A 123 5.82 6.98 -3.69
N ILE A 124 5.90 5.68 -3.50
CA ILE A 124 5.70 4.99 -2.22
C ILE A 124 6.93 4.29 -1.71
N GLU A 125 6.94 4.03 -0.41
CA GLU A 125 7.82 3.03 0.18
C GLU A 125 7.03 1.90 0.85
N VAL A 126 7.13 0.68 0.33
CA VAL A 126 6.56 -0.53 0.93
C VAL A 126 7.68 -1.39 1.49
N ARG A 127 7.65 -1.66 2.79
CA ARG A 127 8.55 -2.58 3.48
C ARG A 127 7.75 -3.76 4.01
N ASN A 128 7.93 -4.93 3.38
CA ASN A 128 7.18 -6.14 3.71
C ASN A 128 8.04 -7.20 4.40
N VAL A 129 7.76 -7.49 5.66
CA VAL A 129 8.29 -8.64 6.42
C VAL A 129 7.24 -9.75 6.59
N GLY A 130 5.96 -9.42 6.44
CA GLY A 130 4.83 -10.34 6.58
C GLY A 130 4.28 -10.80 5.24
N GLU A 131 2.97 -10.70 5.06
CA GLU A 131 2.29 -11.08 3.83
C GLU A 131 1.51 -9.92 3.22
N ILE A 132 1.71 -9.68 1.92
CA ILE A 132 0.81 -8.87 1.08
C ILE A 132 0.16 -9.84 0.10
N ASN A 133 -1.17 -9.94 0.07
CA ASN A 133 -1.85 -10.94 -0.73
C ASN A 133 -3.06 -10.38 -1.46
N SER A 134 -2.88 -10.15 -2.76
CA SER A 134 -3.95 -9.90 -3.71
C SER A 134 -4.29 -11.22 -4.40
N TYR A 135 -5.49 -11.73 -4.15
CA TYR A 135 -5.95 -13.01 -4.70
C TYR A 135 -6.13 -12.96 -6.22
N VAL A 136 -6.47 -11.78 -6.75
CA VAL A 136 -6.66 -11.52 -8.17
C VAL A 136 -6.08 -10.15 -8.50
N GLY A 137 -4.93 -10.14 -9.17
CA GLY A 137 -4.35 -8.93 -9.77
C GLY A 137 -3.07 -8.43 -9.12
N THR A 138 -2.99 -7.11 -8.98
CA THR A 138 -1.79 -6.39 -8.56
C THR A 138 -1.78 -6.26 -7.03
N ALA A 139 -0.78 -6.81 -6.36
CA ALA A 139 -0.57 -6.63 -4.94
C ALA A 139 -0.17 -5.18 -4.59
N ILE A 140 0.80 -4.63 -5.32
CA ILE A 140 1.32 -3.28 -5.10
C ILE A 140 1.23 -2.51 -6.41
N ARG A 141 0.48 -1.40 -6.39
CA ARG A 141 0.35 -0.48 -7.49
C ARG A 141 0.97 0.87 -7.13
N GLY A 142 2.00 1.24 -7.89
CA GLY A 142 2.59 2.57 -7.94
C GLY A 142 2.06 3.37 -9.14
N TRP A 143 2.39 4.65 -9.19
CA TRP A 143 1.90 5.61 -10.20
C TRP A 143 3.09 6.35 -10.82
N ILE A 144 2.97 7.64 -11.14
CA ILE A 144 4.15 8.44 -11.45
C ILE A 144 4.86 8.75 -10.13
N GLY A 145 6.18 8.59 -10.05
CA GLY A 145 6.97 8.91 -8.86
C GLY A 145 8.01 7.85 -8.56
N GLN A 146 8.97 8.14 -7.68
CA GLN A 146 9.97 7.13 -7.32
C GLN A 146 9.42 6.17 -6.27
N ASP A 147 9.10 4.96 -6.68
CA ASP A 147 8.62 3.89 -5.80
C ASP A 147 9.76 3.04 -5.23
N THR A 148 9.54 2.48 -4.05
CA THR A 148 10.48 1.59 -3.37
C THR A 148 9.74 0.44 -2.72
N VAL A 149 10.02 -0.79 -3.16
CA VAL A 149 9.48 -2.02 -2.55
C VAL A 149 10.64 -2.83 -1.99
N LYS A 150 10.63 -3.06 -0.68
CA LYS A 150 11.57 -3.94 0.02
C LYS A 150 10.82 -5.14 0.55
N ASN A 151 11.10 -6.31 0.00
CA ASN A 151 10.42 -7.54 0.38
C ASN A 151 11.38 -8.53 1.05
N THR A 152 11.12 -8.80 2.33
CA THR A 152 11.71 -9.89 3.13
C THR A 152 10.65 -10.90 3.57
N GLY A 153 9.39 -10.71 3.17
CA GLY A 153 8.25 -11.60 3.42
C GLY A 153 7.67 -12.20 2.13
N THR A 154 6.36 -12.38 2.09
CA THR A 154 5.66 -12.93 0.91
C THR A 154 4.76 -11.87 0.26
N ILE A 155 4.87 -11.72 -1.06
CA ILE A 155 3.93 -10.95 -1.88
C ILE A 155 3.24 -11.93 -2.85
N VAL A 156 1.93 -12.07 -2.69
CA VAL A 156 1.06 -12.82 -3.60
C VAL A 156 0.31 -11.83 -4.49
N GLY A 157 0.53 -11.91 -5.80
CA GLY A 157 0.03 -10.95 -6.79
C GLY A 157 1.15 -10.12 -7.44
N SER A 158 0.81 -9.38 -8.49
CA SER A 158 1.79 -8.63 -9.29
C SER A 158 2.22 -7.32 -8.62
N ILE A 159 3.38 -6.80 -8.99
CA ILE A 159 3.84 -5.45 -8.66
C ILE A 159 3.82 -4.63 -9.95
N GLN A 160 3.21 -3.45 -9.93
CA GLN A 160 3.14 -2.54 -11.08
C GLN A 160 3.43 -1.11 -10.62
N LEU A 161 4.61 -0.57 -10.94
CA LEU A 161 5.07 0.74 -10.47
C LEU A 161 4.91 1.86 -11.52
N ASN A 162 4.62 1.51 -12.77
CA ASN A 162 4.26 2.41 -13.85
C ASN A 162 5.34 3.41 -14.28
N GLY A 163 5.62 4.50 -13.57
CA GLY A 163 6.56 5.50 -14.07
C GLY A 163 7.35 6.18 -12.97
N GLY A 164 8.66 6.29 -13.13
CA GLY A 164 9.51 6.71 -12.02
C GLY A 164 10.94 6.25 -12.18
N ASN A 165 11.74 6.40 -11.14
CA ASN A 165 13.05 5.73 -11.08
C ASN A 165 12.99 4.72 -9.94
N ASP A 166 12.34 3.59 -10.18
CA ASP A 166 11.83 2.74 -9.14
C ASP A 166 12.88 1.78 -8.58
N THR A 167 12.66 1.30 -7.36
CA THR A 167 13.53 0.31 -6.73
C THR A 167 12.73 -0.84 -6.15
N VAL A 168 13.05 -2.07 -6.57
CA VAL A 168 12.53 -3.30 -5.97
C VAL A 168 13.69 -4.14 -5.44
N ASP A 169 13.78 -4.28 -4.12
CA ASP A 169 14.71 -5.18 -3.44
C ASP A 169 13.94 -6.39 -2.90
N ASN A 170 14.03 -7.52 -3.59
CA ASN A 170 13.40 -8.78 -3.16
C ASN A 170 14.43 -9.75 -2.60
N SER A 171 14.24 -10.16 -1.36
CA SER A 171 15.05 -11.18 -0.67
C SER A 171 14.25 -12.42 -0.25
N ALA A 172 12.94 -12.44 -0.53
CA ALA A 172 12.03 -13.52 -0.18
C ALA A 172 11.14 -13.86 -1.39
N THR A 173 9.81 -13.98 -1.24
CA THR A 173 8.95 -14.51 -2.31
C THR A 173 8.02 -13.45 -2.90
N ILE A 174 8.00 -13.34 -4.23
CA ILE A 174 6.99 -12.65 -5.02
C ILE A 174 6.39 -13.66 -6.02
N THR A 175 5.08 -13.89 -5.98
CA THR A 175 4.45 -14.91 -6.85
C THR A 175 3.94 -14.34 -8.18
N GLY A 176 3.73 -13.02 -8.25
CA GLY A 176 3.24 -12.34 -9.46
C GLY A 176 4.35 -11.77 -10.34
N ALA A 177 3.93 -11.12 -11.43
CA ALA A 177 4.84 -10.39 -12.32
C ALA A 177 5.31 -9.09 -11.65
N VAL A 178 6.48 -8.60 -12.03
CA VAL A 178 7.01 -7.31 -11.56
C VAL A 178 7.21 -6.41 -12.77
N SER A 179 6.42 -5.35 -12.87
CA SER A 179 6.56 -4.32 -13.89
C SER A 179 6.97 -3.00 -13.22
N LEU A 180 8.18 -2.53 -13.51
CA LEU A 180 8.68 -1.25 -13.01
C LEU A 180 8.17 -0.11 -13.90
N GLY A 181 8.05 -0.37 -15.21
CA GLY A 181 7.49 0.57 -16.17
C GLY A 181 8.54 1.49 -16.78
N SER A 182 8.29 2.80 -16.81
CA SER A 182 9.17 3.76 -17.48
C SER A 182 10.10 4.48 -16.52
N GLY A 183 11.39 4.51 -16.85
CA GLY A 183 12.42 5.36 -16.25
C GLY A 183 13.69 4.59 -15.94
N ASN A 184 14.52 5.08 -15.02
CA ASN A 184 15.78 4.43 -14.64
C ASN A 184 15.56 3.55 -13.40
N ASP A 185 15.02 2.36 -13.64
CA ASP A 185 14.62 1.47 -12.57
C ASP A 185 15.73 0.51 -12.12
N ARG A 186 15.59 0.02 -10.90
CA ARG A 186 16.48 -0.97 -10.30
C ARG A 186 15.67 -2.10 -9.68
N LEU A 187 15.94 -3.33 -10.09
CA LEU A 187 15.48 -4.53 -9.40
C LEU A 187 16.67 -5.36 -8.93
N MET A 188 16.73 -5.62 -7.64
CA MET A 188 17.66 -6.56 -7.03
C MET A 188 16.87 -7.73 -6.46
N ASN A 189 17.11 -8.92 -7.00
CA ASN A 189 16.46 -10.14 -6.53
C ASN A 189 17.50 -11.13 -5.99
N THR A 190 17.47 -11.38 -4.68
CA THR A 190 18.19 -12.47 -4.01
C THR A 190 17.24 -13.57 -3.53
N GLY A 191 15.92 -13.37 -3.66
CA GLY A 191 14.88 -14.34 -3.38
C GLY A 191 14.29 -14.97 -4.65
N THR A 192 12.99 -15.25 -4.62
CA THR A 192 12.23 -15.86 -5.72
C THR A 192 11.19 -14.89 -6.28
N ILE A 193 11.16 -14.76 -7.60
CA ILE A 193 10.08 -14.15 -8.38
C ILE A 193 9.60 -15.21 -9.37
N THR A 194 8.32 -15.60 -9.30
CA THR A 194 7.78 -16.63 -10.21
C THR A 194 7.09 -16.06 -11.44
N GLY A 195 6.72 -14.77 -11.43
CA GLY A 195 6.16 -14.09 -12.58
C GLY A 195 7.22 -13.52 -13.52
N ALA A 196 6.76 -12.92 -14.62
CA ALA A 196 7.62 -12.18 -15.53
C ALA A 196 8.18 -10.92 -14.86
N VAL A 197 9.36 -10.48 -15.33
CA VAL A 197 10.01 -9.23 -14.95
C VAL A 197 10.30 -8.46 -16.24
#